data_AF-A0A535MGR8-F1
#
_entry.id   AF-A0A535MGR8-F1
#
_cell.length_a   1.000
_cell.length_b   1.000
_cell.length_c   1.000
_cell.angle_alpha   90.00
_cell.angle_beta   90.00
_cell.angle_gamma   90.00
#
_symmetry.space_group_name_H-M   'P 1'
#
loop_
_entity.id
_entity.type
_entity.pdbx_description
1 polymer ?
#
loop_
_entity_poly.entity_id
_entity_poly.type
_entity_poly.pdbx_seq_one_letter_code
_entity_poly.pdbx_strand_id
1 'polypeptide(L)' 'MSPNCQADGFVQKLGSTARALWAYVSGHQPTLNYVHVNHLGAPVVMTDENAQPVWSAEYAPFGKRIAGQPNGGIVKT' A
#
# COMPACT_ATOMS: atom_id res chain seq x y z
N MET A 1 21.26 -0.21 -38.75
CA MET A 1 22.35 -0.31 -37.75
C MET A 1 21.90 0.51 -36.55
N SER A 2 21.42 -0.14 -35.48
CA SER A 2 21.02 0.55 -34.25
C SER A 2 21.57 -0.25 -33.07
N PRO A 3 22.73 0.13 -32.52
CA PRO A 3 23.17 -0.40 -31.24
C PRO A 3 22.35 0.31 -30.15
N ASN A 4 21.70 -0.41 -29.23
CA ASN A 4 21.34 0.12 -27.88
C ASN A 4 20.72 -0.92 -26.92
N CYS A 5 20.32 -2.14 -27.34
CA CYS A 5 19.68 -3.13 -26.45
C CYS A 5 20.48 -3.59 -25.20
N GLN A 6 21.79 -3.31 -25.11
CA GLN A 6 22.62 -3.66 -23.94
C GLN A 6 22.61 -2.56 -22.86
N ALA A 7 22.52 -1.29 -23.26
CA ALA A 7 22.50 -0.16 -22.33
C ALA A 7 21.19 -0.11 -21.53
N ASP A 8 20.08 -0.46 -22.19
CA ASP A 8 18.76 -0.53 -21.57
C ASP A 8 18.72 -1.59 -20.45
N GLY A 9 19.31 -2.77 -20.68
CA GLY A 9 19.33 -3.84 -19.68
C GLY A 9 20.19 -3.52 -18.45
N PHE A 10 21.34 -2.87 -18.65
CA PHE A 10 22.21 -2.46 -17.55
C PHE A 10 21.60 -1.36 -16.69
N VAL A 11 21.01 -0.33 -17.31
CA VAL A 11 20.35 0.78 -16.58
C VAL A 11 19.12 0.28 -15.82
N GLN A 12 18.34 -0.65 -16.39
CA GLN A 12 17.23 -1.30 -15.70
C GLN A 12 17.70 -2.09 -14.47
N LYS A 13 18.81 -2.83 -14.59
CA LYS A 13 19.38 -3.60 -13.48
C LYS A 13 19.92 -2.70 -12.38
N LEU A 14 20.54 -1.58 -12.73
CA LEU A 14 20.96 -0.56 -11.76
C LEU A 14 19.77 0.08 -11.05
N GLY A 15 18.74 0.50 -11.79
CA GLY A 15 17.56 1.15 -11.21
C GLY A 15 16.80 0.25 -10.24
N SER A 16 16.59 -1.01 -10.60
CA SER A 16 15.95 -2.01 -9.73
C SER A 16 16.77 -2.31 -8.48
N THR A 17 18.08 -2.46 -8.63
CA THR A 17 19.00 -2.72 -7.50
C THR A 17 19.07 -1.52 -6.55
N ALA A 18 19.17 -0.30 -7.10
CA ALA A 18 19.18 0.93 -6.31
C ALA A 18 17.88 1.10 -5.51
N ARG A 19 16.71 0.78 -6.10
CA ARG A 19 15.43 0.85 -5.40
C ARG A 19 15.30 -0.20 -4.29
N ALA A 20 15.81 -1.42 -4.52
CA ALA A 20 15.83 -2.47 -3.50
C ALA A 20 16.75 -2.12 -2.33
N LEU A 21 17.96 -1.61 -2.62
CA LEU A 21 18.89 -1.13 -1.60
C LEU A 21 18.32 0.07 -0.85
N TRP A 22 17.66 0.99 -1.55
CA TRP A 22 16.98 2.12 -0.93
C TRP A 22 15.88 1.66 0.03
N ALA A 23 15.02 0.72 -0.37
CA ALA A 23 13.98 0.17 0.51
C ALA A 23 14.56 -0.54 1.75
N TYR A 24 15.69 -1.22 1.58
CA TYR A 24 16.42 -1.88 2.66
C TYR A 24 17.03 -0.87 3.65
N VAL A 25 17.76 0.14 3.15
CA VAL A 25 18.41 1.15 4.01
C VAL A 25 17.42 2.15 4.60
N SER A 26 16.31 2.45 3.91
CA SER A 26 15.26 3.33 4.42
C SER A 26 14.44 2.69 5.55
N GLY A 27 14.77 1.45 5.94
CA GLY A 27 14.06 0.73 6.99
C GLY A 27 12.59 0.56 6.66
N HIS A 28 12.25 0.22 5.41
CA HIS A 28 10.86 -0.08 5.03
C HIS A 28 10.44 -1.39 5.71
N GLN A 29 10.08 -1.29 6.99
CA GLN A 29 9.62 -2.41 7.78
C GLN A 29 8.21 -2.78 7.32
N PRO A 30 7.89 -4.09 7.23
CA PRO A 30 6.53 -4.50 7.02
C PRO A 30 5.67 -3.96 8.16
N THR A 31 4.74 -3.05 7.84
CA THR A 31 3.79 -2.50 8.82
C THR A 31 2.72 -3.54 9.11
N LEU A 32 2.57 -3.94 10.38
CA LEU A 32 1.49 -4.80 10.81
C LEU A 32 0.21 -3.97 10.90
N ASN A 33 -0.82 -4.38 10.17
CA ASN A 33 -2.13 -3.76 10.20
C ASN A 33 -3.20 -4.79 10.58
N TYR A 34 -4.08 -4.42 11.50
CA TYR A 34 -5.20 -5.23 11.94
C TYR A 34 -6.46 -4.83 11.17
N VAL A 35 -7.13 -5.82 10.57
CA VAL A 35 -8.38 -5.60 9.83
C VAL A 35 -9.56 -6.02 10.69
N HIS A 36 -10.43 -5.07 10.99
CA HIS A 36 -11.69 -5.30 11.69
C HIS A 36 -12.80 -5.45 10.65
N VAL A 37 -13.50 -6.59 10.68
CA VAL A 37 -14.58 -6.92 9.75
C VAL A 37 -15.94 -6.89 10.45
N ASN A 38 -17.00 -6.60 9.70
CA ASN A 38 -18.37 -6.75 10.19
C ASN A 38 -18.83 -8.23 10.17
N HIS A 39 -20.08 -8.47 10.58
CA HIS A 39 -20.68 -9.81 10.61
C HIS A 39 -20.85 -10.47 9.23
N LEU A 40 -20.68 -9.73 8.13
CA LEU A 40 -20.68 -10.23 6.75
C LEU A 40 -19.26 -10.46 6.22
N GLY A 41 -18.23 -10.22 7.03
CA GLY A 41 -16.83 -10.30 6.62
C GLY A 41 -16.33 -9.07 5.83
N ALA A 42 -17.12 -8.00 5.72
CA ALA A 42 -16.69 -6.78 5.04
C ALA A 42 -15.74 -5.96 5.95
N PRO A 43 -14.56 -5.52 5.46
CA PRO A 43 -13.64 -4.69 6.23
C PRO A 43 -14.26 -3.33 6.56
N VAL A 44 -14.33 -2.96 7.85
CA VAL A 44 -14.91 -1.67 8.28
C VAL A 44 -13.85 -0.70 8.79
N VAL A 45 -12.79 -1.20 9.43
CA VAL A 45 -11.71 -0.39 9.98
C VAL A 45 -10.41 -1.17 9.86
N MET A 46 -9.32 -0.48 9.56
CA MET A 46 -7.95 -1.00 9.67
C MET A 46 -7.20 -0.16 10.69
N THR A 47 -6.51 -0.80 11.63
CA THR A 47 -5.68 -0.13 12.63
C THR A 47 -4.22 -0.55 12.55
N ASP A 48 -3.32 0.33 12.95
CA ASP A 48 -1.91 0.01 13.14
C ASP A 48 -1.65 -0.75 14.47
N GLU A 49 -0.38 -1.01 14.78
CA GLU A 49 0.08 -1.63 16.02
C GLU A 49 -0.22 -0.83 17.30
N ASN A 50 -0.48 0.47 17.17
CA ASN A 50 -0.86 1.38 18.26
C ASN A 50 -2.38 1.56 18.34
N ALA A 51 -3.15 0.69 17.67
CA ALA A 51 -4.60 0.74 17.55
C ALA A 51 -5.12 2.04 16.90
N GLN A 52 -4.29 2.76 16.14
CA GLN A 52 -4.72 3.98 15.44
C GLN A 52 -5.37 3.62 14.10
N PRO A 53 -6.54 4.20 13.76
CA PRO A 53 -7.21 3.92 12.52
C PRO A 53 -6.43 4.52 11.33
N VAL A 54 -5.99 3.66 10.40
CA VAL A 54 -5.30 4.06 9.16
C VAL A 54 -6.24 4.05 7.95
N TRP A 55 -7.37 3.35 8.06
CA TRP A 55 -8.40 3.29 7.03
C TRP A 55 -9.75 2.94 7.67
N SER A 56 -10.84 3.46 7.09
CA SER A 56 -12.19 3.07 7.48
C SER A 56 -13.15 3.11 6.29
N ALA A 57 -14.20 2.31 6.37
CA ALA A 57 -15.32 2.34 5.44
C ALA A 57 -16.64 2.12 6.18
N GLU A 58 -17.61 2.94 5.83
CA GLU A 58 -18.99 2.77 6.27
C GLU A 58 -19.79 2.10 5.15
N TYR A 59 -20.75 1.27 5.52
CA TYR A 59 -21.60 0.56 4.56
C TYR A 59 -23.06 0.83 4.87
N ALA A 60 -23.82 1.21 3.86
CA ALA A 60 -25.27 1.25 3.89
C ALA A 60 -25.84 -0.18 3.90
N PRO A 61 -27.14 -0.34 4.24
CA PRO A 61 -27.84 -1.61 4.05
C PRO A 61 -27.60 -2.19 2.65
N PHE A 62 -27.45 -3.52 2.57
CA PHE A 62 -27.09 -4.27 1.35
C PHE A 62 -25.65 -4.04 0.84
N GLY A 63 -24.73 -3.56 1.68
CA GLY A 63 -23.30 -3.56 1.38
C GLY A 63 -22.84 -2.43 0.45
N LYS A 64 -23.66 -1.39 0.24
CA LYS A 64 -23.21 -0.20 -0.50
C LYS A 64 -22.23 0.58 0.37
N ARG A 65 -20.97 0.69 -0.05
CA ARG A 65 -19.97 1.51 0.65
C ARG A 65 -20.37 2.99 0.59
N ILE A 66 -20.57 3.59 1.75
CA ILE A 66 -20.73 5.03 1.94
C ILE A 66 -19.31 5.60 1.95
N ALA A 67 -19.06 6.66 1.18
CA ALA A 67 -17.75 7.28 1.14
C ALA A 67 -17.45 7.95 2.49
N GLY A 68 -16.76 7.22 3.38
CA GLY A 68 -16.18 7.75 4.61
C GLY A 68 -14.94 8.58 4.29
N GLN A 69 -14.83 9.74 4.95
CA GLN A 69 -13.81 10.76 4.74
C GLN A 69 -12.40 10.21 5.05
N PRO A 70 -11.41 10.32 4.14
CA PRO A 70 -10.04 9.89 4.42
C PRO A 70 -9.38 10.91 5.36
N ASN A 71 -9.40 10.63 6.65
CA ASN A 71 -8.57 11.36 7.61
C ASN A 71 -7.12 10.86 7.49
N GLY A 72 -6.42 11.37 6.47
CA GLY A 72 -4.96 11.42 6.37
C GLY A 72 -4.23 10.10 6.13
N GLY A 73 -3.84 9.82 4.88
CA GLY A 73 -2.77 8.85 4.60
C GLY A 73 -2.89 8.07 3.29
N ILE A 74 -2.46 8.70 2.19
CA ILE A 74 -2.01 8.14 0.90
C ILE A 74 -2.65 6.82 0.41
N VAL A 75 -3.52 6.94 -0.60
CA VAL A 75 -3.84 5.86 -1.53
C VAL A 75 -2.57 5.54 -2.34
N LYS A 76 -1.91 4.40 -2.06
CA LYS A 76 -0.89 3.88 -2.97
C LYS A 76 -1.57 3.20 -4.17
N THR A 77 -1.54 3.87 -5.32
CA THR A 77 -1.79 3.29 -6.64
C THR A 77 -0.56 2.58 -7.18
#